data_AF-A0A0F5R385-F1
#
_entry.id   AF-A0A0F5R385-F1
#
_cell.length_a   1.000
_cell.length_b   1.000
_cell.length_c   1.000
_cell.angle_alpha   90.00
_cell.angle_beta   90.00
_cell.angle_gamma   90.00
#
_symmetry.space_group_name_H-M   'P 1'
#
loop_
_entity.id
_entity.type
_entity.pdbx_description
1 polymer ?
#
loop_
_entity_poly.entity_id
_entity_poly.type
_entity_poly.pdbx_seq_one_letter_code
_entity_poly.pdbx_strand_id
1 'polypeptide(L)' 'MSPSWDTAKAAGPASAASYPSWTLTVALTEGSAIEFKAIKKDASGSVVWESGANRAYTVSADNPSVTFAFRN' A
#
# COMPACT_ATOMS: atom_id res chain seq x y z
N MET A 1 -14.11 -9.75 -12.15
CA MET A 1 -14.55 -9.05 -10.91
C MET A 1 -13.55 -7.96 -10.66
N SER A 2 -13.96 -6.70 -10.56
CA SER A 2 -13.05 -5.62 -10.17
C SER A 2 -12.59 -5.83 -8.73
N PRO A 3 -11.33 -5.56 -8.38
CA PRO A 3 -10.85 -5.70 -7.01
C PRO A 3 -11.70 -4.84 -6.06
N SER A 4 -12.11 -5.44 -4.94
CA SER A 4 -12.83 -4.72 -3.87
C SER A 4 -11.81 -3.92 -3.06
N TRP A 5 -11.70 -2.61 -3.32
CA TRP A 5 -10.83 -1.65 -2.62
C TRP A 5 -11.30 -1.33 -1.19
N ASP A 6 -11.64 -2.38 -0.43
CA ASP A 6 -12.20 -2.29 0.93
C ASP A 6 -11.12 -1.86 1.95
N THR A 7 -11.24 -0.63 2.45
CA THR A 7 -10.30 -0.03 3.41
C THR A 7 -10.39 -0.62 4.81
N ALA A 8 -11.43 -1.40 5.11
CA ALA A 8 -11.49 -2.20 6.34
C ALA A 8 -10.55 -3.41 6.28
N LYS A 9 -10.13 -3.82 5.08
CA LYS A 9 -9.24 -4.97 4.81
C LYS A 9 -7.85 -4.58 4.32
N ALA A 10 -7.45 -3.33 4.53
CA ALA A 10 -6.11 -2.86 4.15
C ALA A 10 -5.02 -3.67 4.89
N ALA A 11 -3.91 -3.96 4.21
CA ALA A 11 -2.85 -4.85 4.71
C ALA A 11 -2.03 -4.32 5.91
N GLY A 12 -2.28 -3.09 6.35
CA GLY A 12 -1.54 -2.43 7.43
C GLY A 12 -1.92 -2.91 8.85
N PRO A 13 -1.46 -2.19 9.89
CA PRO A 13 -0.73 -0.92 9.82
C PRO A 13 0.73 -1.07 9.39
N ALA A 14 1.26 -0.04 8.73
CA ALA A 14 2.70 0.07 8.48
C ALA A 14 3.45 0.42 9.78
N SER A 15 4.68 -0.08 9.92
CA SER A 15 5.57 0.27 11.02
C SER A 15 6.12 1.69 10.86
N ALA A 16 6.11 2.46 11.96
CA ALA A 16 6.67 3.81 12.04
C ALA A 16 8.05 3.86 12.70
N ALA A 17 8.71 2.71 12.89
CA ALA A 17 9.97 2.62 13.64
C ALA A 17 11.10 3.49 13.07
N SER A 18 11.01 3.87 11.79
CA SER A 18 11.98 4.74 11.10
C SER A 18 11.34 6.04 10.62
N TYR A 19 10.41 6.60 11.40
CA TYR A 19 9.74 7.87 11.09
C TYR A 19 10.76 8.95 10.63
N PRO A 20 10.50 9.68 9.53
CA PRO A 20 9.22 9.85 8.83
C PRO A 20 8.86 8.74 7.80
N SER A 21 9.69 7.71 7.67
CA SER A 21 9.43 6.58 6.78
C SER A 21 8.51 5.56 7.44
N TRP A 22 7.63 4.97 6.62
CA TRP A 22 6.71 3.92 7.03
C TRP A 22 6.99 2.66 6.20
N THR A 23 7.06 1.51 6.84
CA THR A 23 7.39 0.24 6.17
C THR A 23 6.31 -0.80 6.42
N LEU A 24 5.96 -1.57 5.39
CA LEU A 24 5.01 -2.67 5.46
C LEU A 24 5.50 -3.79 4.55
N THR A 25 5.49 -5.02 5.05
CA THR A 25 5.79 -6.22 4.27
C THR A 25 4.50 -6.97 4.02
N VAL A 26 4.22 -7.30 2.75
CA VAL A 26 3.04 -8.08 2.34
C VAL A 26 3.53 -9.27 1.51
N ALA A 27 3.08 -10.47 1.86
CA ALA A 27 3.37 -11.66 1.08
C ALA A 27 2.48 -11.72 -0.15
N LEU A 28 3.09 -11.76 -1.34
CA LEU A 28 2.39 -11.82 -2.63
C LEU A 28 3.07 -12.85 -3.54
N THR A 29 2.32 -13.37 -4.50
CA THR A 29 2.85 -14.33 -5.47
C THR A 29 3.73 -13.63 -6.50
N GLU A 30 4.95 -14.13 -6.70
CA GLU A 30 5.86 -13.67 -7.75
C GLU A 30 5.19 -13.72 -9.13
N GLY A 31 5.53 -12.74 -9.99
CA GLY A 31 4.96 -12.58 -11.32
C GLY A 31 3.57 -11.91 -11.33
N SER A 32 2.94 -11.69 -10.18
CA SER A 32 1.64 -11.03 -10.11
C SER A 32 1.76 -9.54 -10.46
N ALA A 33 0.97 -9.09 -11.43
CA ALA A 33 0.72 -7.67 -11.65
C ALA A 33 -0.35 -7.18 -10.66
N ILE A 34 0.00 -6.19 -9.85
CA ILE A 34 -0.89 -5.59 -8.86
C ILE A 34 -1.06 -4.10 -9.11
N GLU A 35 -2.22 -3.59 -8.68
CA GLU A 35 -2.41 -2.17 -8.46
C GLU A 35 -2.61 -1.90 -6.97
N PHE A 36 -2.06 -0.80 -6.48
CA PHE A 36 -2.23 -0.39 -5.09
C PHE A 36 -2.32 1.14 -4.93
N LYS A 37 -2.88 1.55 -3.80
CA LYS A 37 -2.80 2.92 -3.29
C LYS A 37 -2.58 2.89 -1.78
N ALA A 38 -1.83 3.86 -1.27
CA ALA A 38 -1.70 4.08 0.16
C ALA A 38 -2.93 4.81 0.73
N ILE A 39 -3.26 4.46 1.98
CA ILE A 39 -4.25 5.16 2.79
C ILE A 39 -3.63 5.58 4.13
N LYS A 40 -4.08 6.71 4.65
CA LYS A 40 -3.95 7.07 6.07
C LYS A 40 -5.30 6.81 6.73
N LYS A 41 -5.32 6.03 7.80
CA LYS A 41 -6.52 5.73 8.57
C LYS A 41 -6.30 6.10 10.02
N ASP A 42 -7.21 6.89 10.59
CA ASP A 42 -7.14 7.28 12.00
C ASP A 42 -7.90 6.29 12.92
N ALA A 43 -7.80 6.50 14.23
CA ALA A 43 -8.44 5.66 15.23
C ALA A 43 -9.98 5.69 15.19
N SER A 44 -10.58 6.74 14.61
CA SER A 44 -12.03 6.83 14.39
C SER A 44 -12.50 6.06 13.14
N GLY A 45 -11.55 5.58 12.33
CA GLY A 45 -11.81 4.89 11.08
C GLY A 45 -11.89 5.81 9.87
N SER A 46 -11.64 7.11 10.01
CA SER A 46 -11.58 8.05 8.90
C SER A 46 -10.42 7.70 7.97
N VAL A 47 -10.66 7.67 6.66
CA VAL A 47 -9.69 7.26 5.65
C VAL A 47 -9.39 8.41 4.69
N VAL A 48 -8.11 8.71 4.53
CA VAL A 48 -7.59 9.59 3.47
C VAL A 48 -6.78 8.74 2.50
N TRP A 49 -7.22 8.68 1.24
CA TRP A 49 -6.48 8.05 0.16
C TRP A 49 -5.39 8.97 -0.37
N GLU A 50 -4.29 8.39 -0.87
CA GLU A 50 -3.37 9.18 -1.68
C GLU A 50 -4.07 9.68 -2.96
N SER A 51 -3.66 10.84 -3.46
CA SER A 51 -4.20 11.41 -4.69
C SER A 51 -3.61 10.75 -5.96
N GLY A 52 -4.20 11.10 -7.11
CA GLY A 52 -3.75 10.62 -8.42
C GLY A 52 -4.14 9.17 -8.74
N ALA A 53 -3.55 8.65 -9.82
CA ALA A 53 -3.81 7.30 -10.32
C ALA A 53 -3.25 6.20 -9.39
N ASN A 54 -3.80 4.99 -9.53
CA ASN A 54 -3.28 3.79 -8.89
C ASN A 54 -1.80 3.58 -9.25
N ARG A 55 -1.03 3.01 -8.33
CA ARG A 55 0.33 2.56 -8.61
C ARG A 55 0.25 1.14 -9.16
N ALA A 56 0.97 0.87 -10.24
CA ALA A 56 1.12 -0.47 -10.78
C ALA A 56 2.48 -1.03 -10.37
N TYR A 57 2.52 -2.32 -10.04
CA TYR A 57 3.75 -3.02 -9.69
C TYR A 57 3.66 -4.49 -10.07
N THR A 58 4.74 -5.05 -10.60
CA THR A 58 4.86 -6.50 -10.86
C THR A 58 5.75 -7.10 -9.80
N VAL A 59 5.22 -8.05 -9.04
CA VAL A 59 5.95 -8.71 -7.94
C VAL A 59 7.11 -9.50 -8.52
N SER A 60 8.33 -9.20 -8.06
CA SER A 60 9.56 -9.90 -8.42
C SER A 60 10.38 -10.18 -7.17
N ALA A 61 10.96 -11.38 -7.07
CA ALA A 61 11.87 -11.71 -5.98
C ALA A 61 13.18 -10.91 -6.05
N ASP A 62 13.60 -10.48 -7.24
CA ASP A 62 14.84 -9.73 -7.46
C ASP A 62 14.74 -8.26 -7.02
N ASN A 63 13.53 -7.68 -7.07
CA ASN A 63 13.28 -6.32 -6.63
C ASN A 63 12.03 -6.24 -5.75
N PRO A 64 12.04 -6.79 -4.52
CA PRO A 64 10.85 -7.01 -3.72
C PRO A 64 10.29 -5.74 -3.04
N SER A 65 10.85 -4.56 -3.35
CA SER A 65 10.57 -3.33 -2.62
C SER A 65 10.02 -2.24 -3.53
N VAL A 66 9.01 -1.51 -3.01
CA VAL A 66 8.52 -0.26 -3.62
C VAL A 66 8.64 0.86 -2.60
N THR A 67 9.43 1.89 -2.93
CA THR A 67 9.56 3.10 -2.12
C THR A 67 8.86 4.27 -2.79
N PHE A 68 7.97 4.95 -2.06
CA PHE A 68 7.23 6.09 -2.59
C PHE A 68 6.84 7.08 -1.48
N ALA A 69 6.66 8.35 -1.87
CA ALA A 69 6.03 9.35 -1.03
C ALA A 69 4.49 9.32 -1.19
N PHE A 70 3.78 9.56 -0.09
CA PHE A 70 2.33 9.75 -0.11
C PHE A 70 1.96 10.98 -0.95
N ARG A 71 1.08 10.82 -1.94
CA ARG A 71 0.57 11.91 -2.77
C ARG A 71 -0.64 12.53 -2.08
N ASN A 72 -0.62 13.83 -1.81
CA ASN A 72 -1.74 14.56 -1.20
C ASN A 72 -2.79 14.95 -2.24
#